data_AF-A0A386TGP3-F1
#
_entry.id   AF-A0A386TGP3-F1
#
_cell.length_a   1.000
_cell.length_b   1.000
_cell.length_c   1.000
_cell.angle_alpha   90.00
_cell.angle_beta   90.00
_cell.angle_gamma   90.00
#
_symmetry.space_group_name_H-M   'P 1'
#
loop_
_entity.id
_entity.type
_entity.pdbx_description
1 polymer ?
#
loop_
_entity_poly.entity_id
_entity_poly.type
_entity_poly.pdbx_seq_one_letter_code
_entity_poly.pdbx_strand_id
1 'polypeptide(L)' 'MILQDNLGTEGDTVYAALMAAHEGLSEAESHALNARLVLMLANEVGDPARLETLFKAARDLA' A
#
# COMPACT_ATOMS: atom_id res chain seq x y z
N MET A 1 -11.26 8.61 -9.13
CA MET A 1 -11.39 7.17 -9.45
C MET A 1 -11.64 6.43 -8.14
N ILE A 2 -12.76 5.72 -7.98
CA ILE A 2 -12.97 4.88 -6.80
C ILE A 2 -12.25 3.56 -7.10
N LEU A 3 -11.18 3.26 -6.36
CA LEU A 3 -10.53 1.95 -6.46
C LEU A 3 -11.56 0.88 -6.07
N GLN A 4 -11.61 -0.21 -6.82
CA GLN A 4 -12.44 -1.35 -6.46
C GLN A 4 -11.93 -1.91 -5.13
N ASP A 5 -12.84 -2.04 -4.16
CA ASP A 5 -12.54 -2.70 -2.90
C ASP A 5 -12.34 -4.19 -3.15
N ASN A 6 -11.09 -4.63 -3.04
CA ASN A 6 -10.71 -6.03 -3.20
C ASN A 6 -10.51 -6.73 -1.84
N LEU A 7 -10.59 -6.00 -0.72
CA LEU A 7 -10.39 -6.55 0.62
C LEU A 7 -11.73 -6.89 1.29
N GLY A 8 -12.79 -6.14 0.98
CA GLY A 8 -14.12 -6.40 1.53
C GLY A 8 -14.10 -6.45 3.06
N THR A 9 -14.66 -7.51 3.64
CA THR A 9 -14.71 -7.70 5.11
C THR A 9 -13.34 -7.89 5.76
N GLU A 10 -12.31 -8.26 5.00
CA GLU A 10 -10.95 -8.44 5.52
C GLU A 10 -10.16 -7.13 5.60
N GLY A 11 -10.73 -6.02 5.13
CA GLY A 11 -10.07 -4.70 5.13
C GLY A 11 -9.59 -4.30 6.51
N ASP A 12 -10.42 -4.50 7.54
CA ASP A 12 -10.08 -4.18 8.93
C ASP A 12 -8.93 -5.07 9.45
N THR A 13 -8.97 -6.37 9.15
CA THR A 13 -7.92 -7.33 9.53
C THR A 13 -6.57 -6.95 8.91
N VAL A 14 -6.57 -6.62 7.61
CA VAL A 14 -5.35 -6.22 6.88
C VAL A 14 -4.81 -4.89 7.40
N TYR A 15 -5.69 -3.92 7.67
CA TYR A 15 -5.29 -2.64 8.25
C TYR A 15 -4.67 -2.82 9.64
N ALA A 16 -5.28 -3.64 10.50
CA ALA A 16 -4.74 -3.94 11.83
C ALA A 16 -3.35 -4.61 11.73
N ALA A 17 -3.16 -5.55 10.81
CA ALA A 17 -1.88 -6.19 10.56
C ALA A 17 -0.81 -5.20 10.06
N LEU A 18 -1.20 -4.26 9.18
CA LEU A 18 -0.30 -3.19 8.72
C LEU A 18 0.12 -2.30 9.89
N MET A 19 -0.82 -1.87 10.73
CA MET A 19 -0.51 -1.04 11.90
C MET A 19 0.41 -1.75 12.90
N ALA A 20 0.18 -3.04 13.14
CA ALA A 20 1.06 -3.85 13.98
C ALA A 20 2.50 -3.92 13.42
N ALA A 21 2.67 -3.93 12.09
CA ALA A 21 4.00 -3.90 11.47
C ALA A 21 4.75 -2.58 11.72
N HIS A 22 4.06 -1.50 12.08
CA HIS A 22 4.66 -0.21 12.44
C HIS A 22 4.97 -0.06 13.93
N GLU A 23 4.53 -0.99 14.78
CA GLU A 23 4.69 -0.87 16.23
C GLU A 23 6.18 -0.81 16.64
N GLY A 24 6.53 0.19 17.45
CA GLY A 24 7.90 0.41 17.94
C GLY A 24 8.85 1.07 16.94
N LEU A 25 8.40 1.37 15.71
CA LEU A 25 9.20 2.11 14.73
C LEU A 25 9.12 3.63 14.96
N SER A 26 10.24 4.32 14.74
CA SER A 26 10.23 5.77 14.54
C SER A 26 9.51 6.16 13.25
N GLU A 27 9.19 7.44 13.10
CA GLU A 27 8.59 7.98 11.86
C GLU A 27 9.44 7.68 10.62
N ALA A 28 10.76 7.86 10.72
CA ALA A 28 11.68 7.57 9.61
C ALA A 28 11.69 6.07 9.24
N GLU A 29 11.68 5.18 10.24
CA GLU A 29 11.62 3.74 10.02
C GLU A 29 10.27 3.30 9.45
N SER A 30 9.18 3.91 9.91
CA SER A 30 7.83 3.72 9.39
C SER A 30 7.73 4.11 7.91
N HIS A 31 8.31 5.25 7.52
CA HIS A 31 8.42 5.64 6.11
C HIS A 31 9.26 4.65 5.30
N ALA A 32 10.38 4.17 5.85
CA ALA A 32 11.20 3.17 5.19
C ALA A 32 10.47 1.82 5.04
N LEU A 33 9.64 1.42 6.02
CA LEU A 33 8.78 0.24 5.92
C LEU A 33 7.76 0.40 4.79
N ASN A 34 7.08 1.55 4.71
CA ASN A 34 6.13 1.84 3.64
C ASN A 34 6.79 1.79 2.26
N ALA A 35 7.98 2.37 2.09
CA ALA A 35 8.71 2.31 0.83
C ALA A 35 9.03 0.86 0.41
N ARG A 36 9.45 0.01 1.35
CA ARG A 36 9.70 -1.41 1.08
C ARG A 36 8.42 -2.16 0.72
N LEU A 37 7.32 -1.92 1.43
CA LEU A 37 6.01 -2.51 1.11
C LEU A 37 5.55 -2.14 -0.29
N VAL A 38 5.67 -0.87 -0.69
CA VAL A 38 5.33 -0.41 -2.05
C VAL A 38 6.13 -1.18 -3.10
N LEU A 39 7.45 -1.35 -2.90
CA LEU A 39 8.30 -2.10 -3.84
C LEU A 39 7.93 -3.60 -3.90
N MET A 40 7.68 -4.22 -2.74
CA MET A 40 7.27 -5.63 -2.68
C MET A 40 5.92 -5.85 -3.35
N LEU A 41 4.92 -5.04 -3.04
CA LEU A 41 3.59 -5.12 -3.66
C LEU A 41 3.64 -4.82 -5.16
N ALA A 42 4.47 -3.88 -5.59
CA ALA A 42 4.67 -3.61 -7.01
C ALA A 42 5.27 -4.82 -7.74
N ASN A 43 6.22 -5.51 -7.10
CA ASN A 43 6.77 -6.77 -7.62
C ASN A 43 5.71 -7.88 -7.68
N GLU A 44 4.89 -8.04 -6.64
CA GLU A 44 3.77 -9.01 -6.63
C GLU A 44 2.74 -8.74 -7.74
N VAL A 45 2.50 -7.46 -8.09
CA VAL A 45 1.61 -7.08 -9.19
C VAL A 45 2.19 -7.45 -10.56
N GLY A 46 3.49 -7.26 -10.78
CA GLY A 46 4.20 -7.72 -11.97
C GLY A 46 3.81 -7.07 -13.32
N ASP A 47 2.97 -6.04 -13.31
CA ASP A 47 2.46 -5.35 -14.51
C ASP A 47 2.81 -3.85 -14.49
N PRO A 48 3.81 -3.40 -15.29
CA PRO A 48 4.21 -2.01 -15.35
C PRO A 48 3.09 -1.03 -15.76
N ALA A 49 2.23 -1.41 -16.70
CA ALA A 49 1.16 -0.52 -17.19
C ALA A 49 0.07 -0.35 -16.11
N ARG A 50 -0.22 -1.42 -15.37
CA ARG A 50 -1.10 -1.34 -14.19
C ARG A 50 -0.49 -0.47 -13.10
N LEU A 51 0.80 -0.61 -12.81
CA LEU A 51 1.49 0.21 -11.82
C LEU A 51 1.47 1.70 -12.18
N GLU A 52 1.74 2.06 -13.43
CA GLU A 52 1.65 3.45 -13.89
C GLU A 52 0.24 4.04 -13.70
N THR A 53 -0.79 3.24 -13.96
CA THR A 53 -2.19 3.65 -13.75
C THR A 53 -2.47 3.90 -12.26
N LEU A 54 -1.97 3.02 -11.39
CA LEU A 54 -2.11 3.16 -9.94
C LEU A 54 -1.35 4.39 -9.42
N PHE A 55 -0.15 4.68 -9.93
CA PHE A 55 0.63 5.85 -9.54
C PHE A 55 -0.05 7.17 -9.92
N LYS A 56 -0.62 7.24 -11.14
CA LYS A 56 -1.42 8.39 -11.58
C LYS A 56 -2.63 8.59 -10.68
N ALA A 57 -3.37 7.51 -10.40
CA ALA A 57 -4.53 7.56 -9.53
C ALA A 57 -4.18 8.00 -8.10
N ALA A 58 -3.09 7.49 -7.52
CA ALA A 58 -2.63 7.89 -6.19
C ALA A 58 -2.25 9.38 -6.14
N ARG A 59 -1.63 9.92 -7.20
CA ARG A 59 -1.32 11.35 -7.32
C ARG A 59 -2.58 12.22 -7.36
N ASP A 60 -3.63 11.75 -8.02
CA ASP A 60 -4.88 12.51 -8.21
C ASP A 60 -5.84 12.43 -7.00
N LEU A 61 -5.54 11.58 -6.00
CA LEU A 61 -6.30 11.45 -4.75
C LEU A 61 -5.83 12.41 -3.64
N ALA A 62 -4.69 13.07 -3.82
CA ALA A 62 -4.14 14.08 -2.92
C ALA A 62 -4.72 15.47 -3.20
#